data_AF-A0A126NWX8-F1
#
_entry.id   AF-A0A126NWX8-F1
#
_cell.length_a   1.000
_cell.length_b   1.000
_cell.length_c   1.000
_cell.angle_alpha   90.00
_cell.angle_beta   90.00
_cell.angle_gamma   90.00
#
_symmetry.space_group_name_H-M   'P 1'
#
loop_
_entity.id
_entity.type
_entity.pdbx_description
1 polymer ?
#
loop_
_entity_poly.entity_id
_entity_poly.type
_entity_poly.pdbx_seq_one_letter_code
_entity_poly.pdbx_strand_id
1 'polypeptide(L)'
;MTIRRACAEYLLQFVESNPDIVAYYQRTLVPDESFAHTVLFNSRLFNISKEELRYYDFSRSRHGRSKIINDSDIPSLIQSGFYIARKFDIETHPGILNRVDVAIEKSQLRVLA
;
A
#
# COMPACT_ATOMS: atom_id res chain seq x y z
N MET A 1 -1.58 0.70 3.91
CA MET A 1 -2.65 0.06 4.71
C MET A 1 -4.01 0.26 4.05
N THR A 2 -4.91 -0.71 4.14
CA THR A 2 -6.31 -0.60 3.70
C THR A 2 -7.18 -0.96 4.89
N ILE A 3 -8.10 -0.08 5.31
CA ILE A 3 -8.91 -0.28 6.51
C ILE A 3 -10.38 0.03 6.26
N ARG A 4 -11.25 -0.64 7.01
CA ARG A 4 -12.68 -0.34 7.06
C ARG A 4 -12.93 0.91 7.91
N ARG A 5 -14.05 1.60 7.68
CA ARG A 5 -14.46 2.80 8.43
C ARG A 5 -14.37 2.59 9.95
N ALA A 6 -14.88 1.48 10.47
CA ALA A 6 -14.86 1.18 11.91
C ALA A 6 -13.44 1.15 12.51
N CYS A 7 -12.43 0.68 11.77
CA CYS A 7 -11.04 0.73 12.22
C CYS A 7 -10.53 2.18 12.29
N ALA A 8 -10.90 3.03 11.33
CA ALA A 8 -10.52 4.43 11.31
C ALA A 8 -11.17 5.22 12.47
N GLU A 9 -12.46 5.00 12.71
CA GLU A 9 -13.19 5.57 13.84
C GLU A 9 -12.55 5.15 15.18
N TYR A 10 -12.20 3.87 15.32
CA TYR A 10 -11.49 3.38 16.51
C TYR A 10 -10.12 4.06 16.69
N LEU A 11 -9.35 4.24 15.63
CA LEU A 11 -8.06 4.95 15.70
C LEU A 11 -8.23 6.40 16.15
N LEU A 12 -9.26 7.10 15.66
CA LEU A 12 -9.57 8.47 16.07
C LEU A 12 -9.94 8.54 17.56
N GLN A 13 -10.81 7.64 18.03
CA GLN A 13 -11.15 7.57 19.45
C GLN A 13 -9.94 7.20 20.32
N PHE A 14 -9.07 6.32 19.82
CA PHE A 14 -7.86 5.89 20.53
C PHE A 14 -6.91 7.06 20.76
N VAL A 15 -6.67 7.92 19.75
CA VAL A 15 -5.76 9.07 19.91
C VAL A 15 -6.30 10.12 20.88
N GLU A 16 -7.62 10.30 20.95
CA GLU A 16 -8.25 11.20 21.94
C GLU A 16 -8.11 10.67 23.37
N SER A 17 -8.20 9.35 23.54
CA SER A 17 -8.20 8.71 24.86
C SER A 17 -6.79 8.39 25.38
N ASN A 18 -5.76 8.38 24.53
CA ASN A 18 -4.40 7.96 24.86
C ASN A 18 -3.35 9.01 24.40
N PRO A 19 -3.37 10.23 24.94
CA PRO A 19 -2.48 11.31 24.51
C PRO A 19 -0.98 11.02 24.76
N ASP A 20 -0.68 10.18 25.75
CA ASP A 20 0.68 9.70 26.05
C ASP A 20 1.25 8.83 24.93
N ILE A 21 0.43 7.93 24.37
CA ILE A 21 0.82 7.11 23.22
C ILE A 21 1.02 7.98 21.98
N VAL A 22 0.18 8.99 21.77
CA VAL A 22 0.36 9.97 20.68
C VAL A 22 1.70 10.70 20.85
N ALA A 23 2.01 11.18 22.05
CA ALA A 23 3.29 11.85 22.33
C ALA A 23 4.51 10.95 22.10
N TYR A 24 4.40 9.65 22.40
CA TYR A 24 5.43 8.66 22.08
C TYR A 24 5.62 8.52 20.56
N TYR A 25 4.53 8.35 19.80
CA TYR A 25 4.61 8.17 18.35
C TYR A 25 5.04 9.43 17.59
N GLN A 26 4.81 10.63 18.15
CA GLN A 26 5.36 11.89 17.61
C GLN A 26 6.90 11.91 17.62
N ARG A 27 7.54 11.09 18.46
CA ARG A 27 9.01 10.99 18.56
C ARG A 27 9.55 9.68 17.99
N THR A 28 8.70 8.88 17.37
CA THR A 28 9.05 7.59 16.78
C THR A 28 9.47 7.75 15.33
N LEU A 29 10.46 6.98 14.88
CA LEU A 29 10.87 6.95 13.48
C LEU A 29 9.78 6.26 12.63
N VAL A 30 9.34 6.92 11.56
CA VAL A 30 8.35 6.40 10.58
C VAL A 30 7.09 5.84 11.29
N PRO A 31 6.37 6.67 12.07
CA PRO A 31 5.27 6.21 12.91
C PRO A 31 4.09 5.68 12.09
N ASP A 32 3.94 6.11 10.84
CA ASP A 32 2.91 5.67 9.90
C ASP A 32 3.01 4.18 9.52
N GLU A 33 4.20 3.58 9.61
CA GLU A 33 4.39 2.15 9.35
C GLU A 33 3.99 1.25 10.53
N SER A 34 3.92 1.78 11.75
CA SER A 34 3.75 0.96 12.97
C SER A 34 2.58 1.36 13.86
N PHE A 35 2.17 2.63 13.90
CA PHE A 35 1.14 3.13 14.83
C PHE A 35 -0.20 2.41 14.66
N ALA A 36 -0.79 2.51 13.47
CA ALA A 36 -2.11 1.96 13.22
C ALA A 36 -2.13 0.43 13.39
N HIS A 37 -1.06 -0.25 12.97
CA HIS A 37 -0.91 -1.69 13.20
C HIS A 37 -0.87 -2.00 14.70
N THR A 38 -0.03 -1.31 15.47
CA THR A 38 0.09 -1.53 16.92
C THR A 38 -1.24 -1.35 17.63
N VAL A 39 -1.96 -0.26 17.34
CA VAL A 39 -3.26 0.03 17.97
C VAL A 39 -4.31 -1.01 17.57
N LEU A 40 -4.48 -1.29 16.27
CA LEU A 40 -5.52 -2.19 15.79
C LEU A 40 -5.27 -3.65 16.21
N PHE A 41 -4.03 -4.15 16.15
CA PHE A 41 -3.71 -5.52 16.57
C PHE A 41 -3.94 -5.71 18.07
N ASN A 42 -3.54 -4.74 18.91
CA ASN A 42 -3.71 -4.87 20.36
C ASN A 42 -5.16 -4.68 20.81
N SER A 43 -6.02 -4.03 20.01
CA SER A 43 -7.45 -3.91 20.31
C SER A 43 -8.16 -5.28 20.39
N ARG A 44 -7.72 -6.27 19.60
CA ARG A 44 -8.41 -7.56 19.39
C ARG A 44 -9.86 -7.45 18.92
N LEU A 45 -10.30 -6.27 18.46
CA LEU A 45 -11.68 -6.00 18.03
C LEU A 45 -11.90 -6.29 16.54
N PHE A 46 -10.83 -6.35 15.76
CA PHE A 46 -10.90 -6.43 14.30
C PHE A 46 -10.21 -7.68 13.77
N ASN A 47 -10.78 -8.26 12.71
CA ASN A 47 -10.07 -9.25 11.92
C ASN A 47 -9.09 -8.53 10.98
N ILE A 48 -7.80 -8.80 11.14
CA ILE A 48 -6.72 -8.17 10.39
C ILE A 48 -6.14 -9.20 9.41
N SER A 49 -6.30 -8.92 8.11
CA SER A 49 -5.72 -9.75 7.06
C SER A 49 -4.24 -9.47 6.88
N LYS A 50 -3.47 -10.50 6.51
CA LYS A 50 -2.08 -10.38 6.05
C LYS A 50 -1.99 -10.16 4.53
N GLU A 51 -3.12 -10.17 3.85
CA GLU A 51 -3.20 -9.97 2.41
C GLU A 51 -2.75 -8.57 2.03
N GLU A 52 -1.82 -8.49 1.07
CA GLU A 52 -1.41 -7.23 0.48
C GLU A 52 -2.30 -6.92 -0.72
N LEU A 53 -2.68 -5.66 -0.86
CA LEU A 53 -3.52 -5.16 -1.94
C LEU A 53 -2.77 -4.20 -2.86
N ARG A 54 -1.49 -3.96 -2.56
CA ARG A 54 -0.59 -3.07 -3.29
C ARG A 54 0.61 -3.82 -3.86
N TYR A 55 0.87 -3.62 -5.14
CA TYR A 55 2.13 -3.99 -5.76
C TYR A 55 3.21 -2.98 -5.37
N TYR A 56 4.29 -3.48 -4.77
CA TYR A 56 5.56 -2.77 -4.62
C TYR A 56 6.69 -3.80 -4.60
N ASP A 57 7.82 -3.44 -5.20
CA ASP A 57 8.98 -4.33 -5.27
C ASP A 57 10.17 -3.72 -4.51
N PHE A 58 10.60 -4.41 -3.44
CA PHE A 58 11.80 -4.08 -2.66
C PHE A 58 12.94 -5.10 -2.86
N SER A 59 12.81 -6.07 -3.78
CA SER A 59 13.78 -7.17 -3.96
C SER A 59 15.22 -6.69 -4.22
N ARG A 60 15.38 -5.49 -4.78
CA ARG A 60 16.69 -4.85 -5.04
C ARG A 60 16.94 -3.58 -4.20
N SER A 61 16.12 -3.34 -3.19
CA SER A 61 16.25 -2.17 -2.32
C SER A 61 17.46 -2.29 -1.40
N ARG A 62 18.24 -1.21 -1.28
CA ARG A 62 19.30 -1.08 -0.27
C ARG A 62 18.97 -0.08 0.84
N HIS A 63 18.00 0.81 0.61
CA HIS A 63 17.72 1.96 1.47
C HIS A 63 16.21 2.15 1.73
N GLY A 64 15.44 1.06 1.72
CA GLY A 64 13.99 1.13 1.93
C GLY A 64 13.25 1.88 0.80
N ARG A 65 13.78 1.86 -0.43
CA ARG A 65 13.12 2.45 -1.60
C ARG A 65 12.63 1.35 -2.53
N SER A 66 11.33 1.37 -2.82
CA SER A 66 10.76 0.46 -3.81
C SER A 66 11.31 0.78 -5.20
N LYS A 67 11.42 -0.24 -6.05
CA LYS A 67 11.76 -0.12 -7.46
C LYS A 67 10.81 0.86 -8.18
N ILE A 68 11.37 1.57 -9.17
CA ILE A 68 10.58 2.31 -10.16
C ILE A 68 10.11 1.30 -11.22
N ILE A 69 8.80 1.16 -11.34
CA ILE A 69 8.14 0.27 -12.30
C ILE A 69 8.43 0.76 -13.73
N ASN A 70 8.81 -0.17 -14.60
CA ASN A 70 9.01 0.09 -16.02
C ASN A 70 8.33 -0.98 -16.89
N ASP A 71 8.51 -0.87 -18.21
CA ASP A 71 7.92 -1.76 -19.21
C ASP A 71 8.11 -3.25 -18.94
N SER A 72 9.26 -3.65 -18.39
CA SER A 72 9.57 -5.06 -18.09
C SER A 72 8.72 -5.63 -16.94
N ASP A 73 8.16 -4.77 -16.09
CA ASP A 73 7.38 -5.16 -14.91
C ASP A 73 5.88 -5.31 -15.23
N ILE A 74 5.40 -4.75 -16.34
CA ILE A 74 3.98 -4.72 -16.69
C ILE A 74 3.34 -6.13 -16.67
N PRO A 75 3.95 -7.19 -17.25
CA PRO A 75 3.35 -8.52 -17.21
C PRO A 75 3.12 -9.03 -15.78
N SER A 76 4.12 -8.89 -14.90
CA SER A 76 4.02 -9.30 -13.49
C SER A 76 3.03 -8.43 -12.71
N LEU A 77 2.99 -7.13 -12.99
CA LEU A 77 2.03 -6.20 -12.40
C LEU A 77 0.59 -6.62 -12.72
N ILE A 78 0.28 -6.90 -13.99
CA ILE A 78 -1.06 -7.33 -14.41
C ILE A 78 -1.43 -8.69 -13.83
N GLN A 79 -0.49 -9.64 -13.78
CA GLN A 79 -0.74 -10.98 -13.22
C GLN A 79 -0.91 -10.97 -11.70
N SER A 80 -0.37 -9.96 -11.01
CA SER A 80 -0.32 -9.93 -9.54
C SER A 80 -1.69 -9.88 -8.85
N GLY A 81 -2.72 -9.38 -9.54
CA GLY A 81 -4.06 -9.17 -8.96
C GLY A 81 -4.13 -8.05 -7.90
N PHE A 82 -3.04 -7.31 -7.66
CA PHE A 82 -3.09 -6.16 -6.76
C PHE A 82 -3.89 -5.00 -7.37
N TYR A 83 -4.54 -4.22 -6.50
CA TYR A 83 -5.42 -3.14 -6.91
C TYR A 83 -4.69 -1.81 -7.14
N ILE A 84 -3.55 -1.62 -6.49
CA ILE A 84 -2.78 -0.37 -6.52
C ILE A 84 -1.30 -0.72 -6.70
N ALA A 85 -0.52 0.11 -7.39
CA ALA A 85 0.91 -0.12 -7.56
C ALA A 85 1.77 1.13 -7.30
N ARG A 86 3.01 0.91 -6.85
CA ARG A 86 4.05 1.94 -6.73
C ARG A 86 5.45 1.35 -6.96
N LYS A 87 6.44 2.13 -7.39
CA LYS A 87 6.41 3.56 -7.74
C LYS A 87 6.52 3.73 -9.26
N PHE A 88 5.81 4.72 -9.80
CA PHE A 88 5.98 5.17 -11.18
C PHE A 88 6.77 6.47 -11.21
N ASP A 89 7.57 6.65 -12.26
CA ASP A 89 8.35 7.85 -12.51
C ASP A 89 8.25 8.18 -14.00
N ILE A 90 7.56 9.27 -14.30
CA ILE A 90 7.20 9.66 -15.67
C ILE A 90 8.35 10.39 -16.39
N GLU A 91 9.37 10.84 -15.66
CA GLU A 91 10.54 11.48 -16.25
C GLU A 91 11.51 10.42 -16.76
N THR A 92 11.78 9.40 -15.94
CA THR A 92 12.66 8.27 -16.31
C THR A 92 11.98 7.28 -17.25
N HIS A 93 10.67 7.10 -17.15
CA HIS A 93 9.88 6.23 -18.03
C HIS A 93 8.65 6.98 -18.60
N PRO A 94 8.84 7.88 -19.58
CA PRO A 94 7.74 8.62 -20.19
C PRO A 94 6.65 7.69 -20.75
N GLY A 95 5.39 8.01 -20.46
CA GLY A 95 4.22 7.26 -20.92
C GLY A 95 3.99 5.90 -20.22
N ILE A 96 4.72 5.58 -19.15
CA ILE A 96 4.55 4.32 -18.42
C ILE A 96 3.12 4.12 -17.92
N LEU A 97 2.47 5.17 -17.41
CA LEU A 97 1.08 5.13 -16.94
C LEU A 97 0.13 4.71 -18.06
N ASN A 98 0.23 5.34 -19.24
CA ASN A 98 -0.59 4.98 -20.42
C ASN A 98 -0.38 3.53 -20.84
N ARG A 99 0.85 3.00 -20.76
CA ARG A 99 1.13 1.60 -21.13
C ARG A 99 0.55 0.62 -20.13
N VAL A 100 0.56 0.97 -18.85
CA VAL A 100 -0.14 0.21 -17.80
C VAL A 100 -1.64 0.23 -18.03
N ASP A 101 -2.23 1.39 -18.32
CA ASP A 101 -3.67 1.50 -18.60
C ASP A 101 -4.09 0.61 -19.78
N VAL A 102 -3.38 0.69 -20.90
CA VAL A 102 -3.62 -0.17 -22.07
C VAL A 102 -3.47 -1.66 -21.73
N ALA A 103 -2.54 -2.03 -20.85
CA ALA A 103 -2.35 -3.41 -20.42
C ALA A 103 -3.51 -3.89 -19.53
N ILE A 104 -4.02 -3.04 -18.64
CA ILE A 104 -5.19 -3.32 -17.80
C ILE A 104 -6.43 -3.54 -18.68
N GLU A 105 -6.70 -2.63 -19.62
CA GLU A 105 -7.83 -2.73 -20.55
C GLU A 105 -7.80 -4.04 -21.34
N LYS A 106 -6.63 -4.39 -21.91
CA LYS A 106 -6.44 -5.65 -22.64
C LYS A 106 -6.64 -6.88 -21.76
N SER A 107 -6.21 -6.84 -20.50
CA SER A 107 -6.39 -7.94 -19.56
C SER A 107 -7.86 -8.16 -19.22
N GLN A 108 -8.63 -7.08 -19.04
CA GLN A 108 -10.07 -7.17 -18.73
C GLN A 108 -10.86 -7.73 -19.91
N LEU A 109 -10.53 -7.32 -21.15
CA LEU A 109 -11.17 -7.85 -22.35
C LEU A 109 -10.97 -9.36 -22.53
N ARG A 110 -9.82 -9.91 -22.11
CA ARG A 110 -9.53 -11.36 -22.17
C ARG A 110 -10.29 -12.19 -21.13
N VAL A 111 -10.79 -11.57 -20.06
CA VAL A 111 -11.59 -12.27 -19.03
C VAL A 111 -13.06 -12.37 -19.45
N LEU A 112 -13.51 -11.51 -20.37
CA LEU A 112 -14.89 -11.43 -20.84
C LEU A 112 -15.16 -12.16 -22.17
N ALA A 113 -14.11 -12.69 -22.81
CA ALA A 113 -14.17 -13.44 -24.08
C ALA A 113 -13.88 -14.92 -23.83
#